data_AF-A4F6A2-F1
#
_entry.id   AF-A4F6A2-F1
#
_cell.length_a   1.000
_cell.length_b   1.000
_cell.length_c   1.000
_cell.angle_alpha   90.00
_cell.angle_beta   90.00
_cell.angle_gamma   90.00
#
_symmetry.space_group_name_H-M   'P 1'
#
loop_
_entity.id
_entity.type
_entity.pdbx_description
1 polymer ?
#
loop_
_entity_poly.entity_id
_entity_poly.type
_entity_poly.pdbx_seq_one_letter_code
_entity_poly.pdbx_strand_id
1 'polypeptide(L)' 'MGLLQNKPQDLAAKAKQAYDDGRQRFAVRLLDLPSAKDDEVDSWSRHIEAIEAAGWIVDHFSTVPSDRGWNHGYVLFMRR' A
#
# COMPACT_ATOMS: atom_id res chain seq x y z
N MET A 1 14.62 4.37 14.05
CA MET A 1 14.57 4.73 12.62
C MET A 1 13.48 3.92 11.94
N GLY A 2 12.29 4.46 11.64
CA GLY A 2 11.23 3.62 11.05
C GLY A 2 9.93 4.29 10.59
N LEU A 3 9.90 5.61 10.38
CA LEU A 3 8.67 6.35 10.05
C LEU A 3 8.43 6.54 8.53
N LEU A 4 9.26 5.96 7.66
CA LEU A 4 9.21 6.21 6.20
C LEU A 4 8.73 5.01 5.38
N GLN A 5 8.07 4.01 5.99
CA GLN A 5 7.85 2.71 5.34
C GLN A 5 6.87 2.71 4.14
N ASN A 6 6.16 3.82 3.86
CA ASN A 6 5.13 3.88 2.83
C ASN A 6 5.21 5.18 1.99
N LYS A 7 6.34 5.50 1.37
CA LYS A 7 6.30 6.49 0.28
C LYS A 7 5.84 5.80 -1.01
N PRO A 8 5.00 6.43 -1.86
CA PRO A 8 4.54 5.84 -3.11
C PRO A 8 5.68 5.32 -4.00
N GLN A 9 6.78 6.08 -4.09
CA GLN A 9 7.98 5.69 -4.85
C GLN A 9 8.66 4.41 -4.35
N ASP A 10 8.69 4.20 -3.03
CA ASP A 10 9.32 3.00 -2.44
C ASP A 10 8.41 1.78 -2.65
N LEU A 11 7.08 1.98 -2.61
CA LEU A 11 6.10 0.96 -2.91
C LEU A 11 6.15 0.55 -4.39
N ALA A 12 6.24 1.51 -5.31
CA ALA A 12 6.40 1.25 -6.73
C ALA A 12 7.67 0.45 -7.03
N ALA A 13 8.81 0.80 -6.42
CA ALA A 13 10.06 0.07 -6.59
C ALA A 13 9.95 -1.38 -6.10
N LYS A 14 9.35 -1.61 -4.92
CA LYS A 14 9.13 -2.96 -4.38
C LYS A 14 8.15 -3.77 -5.23
N ALA A 15 7.07 -3.14 -5.69
CA ALA A 15 6.07 -3.78 -6.54
C ALA A 15 6.67 -4.18 -7.89
N LYS A 16 7.48 -3.31 -8.50
CA LYS A 16 8.22 -3.61 -9.73
C LYS A 16 9.19 -4.76 -9.54
N GLN A 17 10.00 -4.72 -8.49
CA GLN A 17 10.93 -5.82 -8.19
C GLN A 17 10.18 -7.15 -8.02
N ALA A 18 9.10 -7.17 -7.25
CA ALA A 18 8.29 -8.38 -7.07
C ALA A 18 7.69 -8.90 -8.39
N TYR A 19 7.32 -8.01 -9.31
CA TYR A 19 6.79 -8.38 -10.62
C TYR A 19 7.86 -9.00 -11.51
N ASP A 20 9.04 -8.37 -11.53
CA ASP A 20 10.24 -8.81 -12.25
C ASP A 20 10.74 -10.17 -11.71
N ASP A 21 10.63 -10.41 -10.40
CA ASP A 21 10.93 -11.68 -9.73
C ASP A 21 9.90 -12.79 -10.04
N GLY A 22 8.87 -12.52 -10.85
CA GLY A 22 7.89 -13.53 -11.26
C GLY A 22 6.81 -13.84 -10.23
N ARG A 23 6.66 -13.05 -9.16
CA ARG A 23 5.65 -13.29 -8.12
C ARG A 23 4.24 -13.19 -8.71
N GLN A 24 3.34 -14.04 -8.20
CA GLN A 24 1.92 -14.05 -8.56
C GLN A 24 1.06 -13.22 -7.61
N ARG A 25 1.57 -12.98 -6.39
CA ARG A 25 0.89 -12.28 -5.30
C ARG A 25 1.84 -11.28 -4.65
N PHE A 26 1.33 -10.09 -4.36
CA PHE A 26 2.06 -9.04 -3.66
C PHE A 26 1.19 -8.48 -2.55
N ALA A 27 1.66 -8.58 -1.30
CA ALA A 27 0.95 -8.08 -0.14
C ALA A 27 1.70 -6.89 0.46
N VAL A 28 0.96 -5.85 0.81
CA VAL A 28 1.52 -4.63 1.40
C VAL A 28 0.68 -4.20 2.60
N ARG A 29 1.35 -3.66 3.61
CA ARG A 29 0.72 -2.95 4.71
C ARG A 29 0.87 -1.44 4.51
N LEU A 30 -0.23 -0.78 4.20
CA LEU A 30 -0.33 0.68 4.15
C LEU A 30 -0.64 1.22 5.55
N LEU A 31 -0.05 2.37 5.88
CA LEU A 31 -0.25 3.06 7.15
C LEU A 31 -0.87 4.40 6.80
N ASP A 32 -2.05 4.65 7.36
CA ASP A 32 -2.58 6.00 7.38
C ASP A 32 -2.13 6.67 8.66
N LEU A 33 -1.30 7.70 8.53
CA LEU A 33 -1.03 8.57 9.66
C LEU A 33 -2.22 9.51 9.78
N PRO A 34 -2.78 9.73 10.98
CA PRO A 34 -3.76 10.78 11.21
C PRO A 34 -3.04 12.12 10.99
N SER A 35 -2.97 12.54 9.73
CA SER A 35 -2.83 13.95 9.42
C SER A 35 -4.13 14.59 9.89
N ALA A 36 -4.06 15.79 10.47
CA ALA A 36 -5.15 16.45 11.20
C ALA A 36 -6.39 16.84 10.34
N LYS A 37 -6.68 16.12 9.26
CA LYS A 37 -7.87 16.19 8.43
C LYS A 37 -8.29 14.75 8.07
N ASP A 38 -9.23 14.23 8.86
CA ASP A 38 -9.65 12.83 9.03
C ASP A 38 -10.21 12.08 7.79
N ASP A 39 -10.07 12.53 6.54
CA ASP A 39 -10.82 11.94 5.42
C ASP A 39 -10.07 11.78 4.07
N GLU A 40 -8.75 11.95 4.01
CA GLU A 40 -8.03 11.79 2.72
C GLU A 40 -7.81 10.31 2.34
N VAL A 41 -8.88 9.65 1.86
CA VAL A 41 -8.84 8.43 1.02
C VAL A 41 -7.77 8.55 -0.07
N ASP A 42 -7.51 9.77 -0.52
CA ASP A 42 -6.48 10.19 -1.45
C ASP A 42 -5.08 9.64 -1.13
N SER A 43 -4.71 9.48 0.14
CA SER A 43 -3.38 8.98 0.52
C SER A 43 -3.22 7.49 0.18
N TRP A 44 -4.27 6.69 0.35
CA TRP A 44 -4.28 5.26 0.06
C TRP A 44 -4.33 5.03 -1.44
N SER A 45 -5.16 5.79 -2.15
CA SER A 45 -5.27 5.74 -3.61
C SER A 45 -3.90 5.94 -4.27
N ARG A 46 -3.13 6.96 -3.86
CA ARG A 46 -1.79 7.21 -4.41
C ARG A 46 -0.82 6.03 -4.20
N HIS A 47 -0.91 5.33 -3.06
CA HIS A 47 -0.09 4.14 -2.81
C HIS A 47 -0.51 2.96 -3.68
N ILE A 48 -1.82 2.74 -3.81
CA ILE A 48 -2.39 1.66 -4.62
C ILE A 48 -2.05 1.87 -6.10
N GLU A 49 -2.32 3.05 -6.64
CA GLU A 49 -2.02 3.41 -8.04
C GLU A 49 -0.53 3.26 -8.37
N ALA A 50 0.37 3.62 -7.44
CA ALA A 50 1.80 3.44 -7.63
C ALA A 50 2.21 1.96 -7.74
N ILE A 51 1.49 1.05 -7.06
CA ILE A 51 1.70 -0.40 -7.16
C ILE A 51 1.08 -0.94 -8.45
N GLU A 52 -0.13 -0.50 -8.80
CA GLU A 52 -0.82 -0.92 -10.02
C GLU A 52 -0.06 -0.53 -11.29
N ALA A 53 0.64 0.61 -11.28
CA ALA A 53 1.53 1.04 -12.37
C ALA A 53 2.64 0.03 -12.69
N ALA A 54 2.98 -0.88 -11.75
CA ALA A 54 3.94 -1.95 -11.96
C ALA A 54 3.32 -3.25 -12.52
N GLY A 55 2.04 -3.26 -12.88
CA GLY A 55 1.36 -4.43 -13.47
C GLY A 55 0.57 -5.29 -12.48
N TRP A 56 0.25 -4.75 -11.31
CA TRP A 56 -0.56 -5.39 -10.28
C TRP A 56 -2.02 -4.92 -10.34
N ILE A 57 -2.93 -5.73 -9.81
CA ILE A 57 -4.34 -5.40 -9.63
C ILE A 57 -4.73 -5.73 -8.18
N VAL A 58 -5.47 -4.84 -7.52
CA VAL A 58 -6.03 -5.12 -6.19
C VAL A 58 -6.97 -6.33 -6.25
N ASP A 59 -6.71 -7.31 -5.40
CA ASP A 59 -7.53 -8.52 -5.27
C ASP A 59 -8.33 -8.49 -3.96
N HIS A 60 -7.69 -8.17 -2.84
CA HIS A 60 -8.34 -8.03 -1.54
C HIS A 60 -7.83 -6.82 -0.77
N PHE A 61 -8.73 -6.23 0.02
CA PHE A 61 -8.43 -5.07 0.85
C PHE A 61 -9.09 -5.24 2.22
N SER A 62 -8.34 -4.99 3.28
CA SER A 62 -8.83 -5.03 4.65
C SER A 62 -8.19 -3.93 5.49
N THR A 63 -8.90 -3.47 6.51
CA THR A 63 -8.42 -2.44 7.43
C THR A 63 -8.55 -2.92 8.86
N VAL A 64 -7.56 -2.57 9.69
CA VAL A 64 -7.56 -2.86 11.13
C VAL A 64 -7.20 -1.58 11.88
N PRO A 65 -8.02 -1.15 12.86
CA PRO A 65 -7.67 -0.02 13.70
C PRO A 65 -6.47 -0.37 14.59
N SER A 66 -5.64 0.63 14.85
CA SER A 66 -4.48 0.57 15.74
C SER A 66 -4.81 1.20 17.08
N ASP A 67 -4.19 0.71 18.16
CA ASP A 67 -4.33 1.27 19.52
C ASP A 67 -3.94 2.76 19.62
N ARG A 68 -3.22 3.27 18.62
CA ARG A 68 -2.76 4.67 18.54
C ARG A 68 -3.70 5.59 17.74
N GLY A 69 -4.89 5.12 17.37
CA GLY A 69 -5.84 5.87 16.55
C GLY A 69 -5.49 5.92 15.06
N TRP A 70 -4.61 5.04 14.60
CA TRP A 70 -4.22 4.92 13.19
C TRP A 70 -4.97 3.77 12.53
N ASN A 71 -5.16 3.80 11.23
CA ASN A 71 -5.69 2.65 10.49
C ASN A 71 -4.56 1.96 9.72
N HIS A 72 -4.47 0.64 9.86
CA HIS A 72 -3.59 -0.19 9.05
C HIS A 72 -4.39 -0.78 7.89
N GLY A 73 -3.95 -0.48 6.67
CA GLY A 73 -4.46 -1.10 5.46
C GLY A 73 -3.63 -2.33 5.10
N TYR A 74 -4.27 -3.45 4.84
CA TYR A 74 -3.64 -4.65 4.29
C TYR A 74 -4.24 -4.92 2.92
N VAL A 75 -3.41 -4.77 1.89
CA VAL A 75 -3.82 -4.90 0.50
C VAL A 75 -3.10 -6.08 -0.12
N LEU A 76 -3.86 -6.99 -0.71
CA LEU A 76 -3.36 -8.08 -1.52
C LEU A 76 -3.59 -7.73 -2.99
N PHE A 77 -2.52 -7.85 -3.76
CA PHE A 77 -2.55 -7.70 -5.21
C PHE A 77 -2.31 -9.04 -5.90
N MET A 78 -2.94 -9.20 -7.05
CA MET A 78 -2.64 -10.25 -8.01
C MET A 78 -2.00 -9.67 -9.27
N ARG A 79 -1.26 -10.49 -9.99
CA ARG A 79 -0.65 -10.10 -11.26
C ARG A 79 -1.75 -9.90 -12.33
N ARG A 80 -1.61 -8.85 -13.14
CA ARG A 80 -2.48 -8.62 -14.30
C ARG A 80 -2.24 -9.63 -15.41
#